data_AF-A0A5N5PIX2-F1
#
_entry.id   AF-A0A5N5PIX2-F1
#
_cell.length_a   1.000
_cell.length_b   1.000
_cell.length_c   1.000
_cell.angle_alpha   90.00
_cell.angle_beta   90.00
_cell.angle_gamma   90.00
#
_symmetry.space_group_name_H-M   'P 1'
#
loop_
_entity.id
_entity.type
_entity.pdbx_description
1 polymer ?
#
loop_
_entity_poly.entity_id
_entity_poly.type
_entity_poly.pdbx_seq_one_letter_code
_entity_poly.pdbx_strand_id
1 'polypeptide(L)'
;MEEKQKAAERQAEGLIKELEQEITVLKRRDTELEQLSHTEEHLHLLQIYSSMCSPPHTKNWTEISINTDLSGDTVRTALSQLQQTLNEKLTKTLNDKLKETVSTELKRIQQYAVDVTLDPDTAHPQLILSADGKRRHTTESPLYTTEV
;
A
#
# COMPACT_ATOMS: atom_id res chain seq x y z
N MET A 1 -1.14 1.69 18.98
CA MET A 1 -1.95 0.76 18.16
C MET A 1 -2.12 -0.55 18.93
N GLU A 2 -1.02 -1.13 19.40
CA GLU A 2 -0.97 -2.35 20.20
C GLU A 2 -1.90 -2.33 21.44
N GLU A 3 -1.88 -1.27 22.26
CA GLU A 3 -2.78 -1.19 23.44
C GLU A 3 -4.27 -1.18 23.08
N LYS A 4 -4.65 -0.54 21.96
CA LYS A 4 -6.04 -0.54 21.49
C LYS A 4 -6.46 -1.92 20.97
N GLN A 5 -5.56 -2.60 20.26
CA GLN A 5 -5.79 -3.97 19.80
C GLN A 5 -5.95 -4.94 20.98
N LYS A 6 -5.04 -4.86 21.97
CA LYS A 6 -5.08 -5.70 23.17
C LYS A 6 -6.30 -5.46 24.04
N ALA A 7 -6.86 -4.24 24.03
CA ALA A 7 -8.13 -3.93 24.69
C ALA A 7 -9.32 -4.53 23.93
N ALA A 8 -9.33 -4.43 22.60
CA ALA A 8 -10.37 -5.03 21.76
C ALA A 8 -10.37 -6.57 21.84
N GLU A 9 -9.21 -7.20 21.86
CA GLU A 9 -9.05 -8.66 22.05
C GLU A 9 -9.62 -9.11 23.40
N ARG A 10 -9.27 -8.44 24.50
CA ARG A 10 -9.83 -8.73 25.83
C ARG A 10 -11.35 -8.58 25.88
N GLN A 11 -11.90 -7.57 25.20
CA GLN A 11 -13.34 -7.40 25.10
C GLN A 11 -13.99 -8.55 24.32
N ALA A 12 -13.40 -8.95 23.19
CA ALA A 12 -13.87 -10.06 22.37
C ALA A 12 -13.83 -11.39 23.14
N GLU A 13 -12.74 -11.68 23.86
CA GLU A 13 -12.62 -12.85 24.74
C GLU A 13 -13.70 -12.90 25.81
N GLY A 14 -14.02 -11.76 26.43
CA GLY A 14 -15.12 -11.65 27.40
C GLY A 14 -16.48 -11.99 26.79
N LEU A 15 -16.77 -11.45 25.61
CA LEU A 15 -18.02 -11.71 24.89
C LEU A 15 -18.14 -13.17 24.45
N ILE A 16 -17.06 -13.77 23.96
CA ILE A 16 -17.01 -15.20 23.59
C ILE A 16 -17.32 -16.07 24.81
N LYS A 17 -16.70 -15.78 25.95
CA LYS A 17 -16.92 -16.54 27.18
C LYS A 17 -18.37 -16.46 27.67
N GLU A 18 -18.99 -15.28 27.59
CA GLU A 18 -20.41 -15.12 27.91
C GLU A 18 -21.31 -15.92 26.97
N LEU A 19 -21.04 -15.91 25.65
CA LEU A 19 -21.77 -16.71 24.65
C LEU A 19 -21.65 -18.21 24.92
N GLU A 20 -20.44 -18.70 25.19
CA GLU A 20 -20.20 -20.11 25.50
C GLU A 20 -20.97 -20.57 26.75
N GLN A 21 -21.04 -19.70 27.76
CA GLN A 21 -21.83 -19.95 28.95
C GLN A 21 -23.34 -20.01 28.65
N GLU A 22 -23.85 -19.08 27.83
CA GLU A 22 -25.26 -19.04 27.41
C GLU A 22 -25.63 -20.31 26.60
N ILE A 23 -24.79 -20.71 25.65
CA ILE A 23 -24.95 -21.95 24.88
C ILE A 23 -24.97 -23.17 25.80
N THR A 24 -24.09 -23.21 26.82
CA THR A 24 -24.02 -24.32 27.77
C THR A 24 -25.30 -24.43 28.60
N VAL A 25 -25.84 -23.30 29.07
CA VAL A 25 -27.11 -23.26 29.81
C VAL A 25 -28.27 -23.70 28.92
N LEU A 26 -28.33 -23.22 27.68
CA LEU A 26 -29.36 -23.58 26.72
C LEU A 26 -29.32 -25.08 26.39
N LYS A 27 -28.14 -25.64 26.11
CA LYS A 27 -27.97 -27.08 25.86
C LYS A 27 -28.41 -27.94 27.04
N ARG A 28 -28.08 -27.54 28.27
CA ARG A 28 -28.53 -28.27 29.47
C ARG A 28 -30.05 -28.28 29.56
N ARG A 29 -30.67 -27.12 29.38
CA ARG A 29 -32.14 -26.99 29.44
C ARG A 29 -32.83 -27.79 28.35
N ASP A 30 -32.27 -27.80 27.14
CA ASP A 30 -32.76 -28.60 26.01
C ASP A 30 -32.76 -30.10 26.37
N THR A 31 -31.67 -30.60 26.96
CA THR A 31 -31.61 -32.00 27.42
C THR A 31 -32.58 -32.34 28.55
N GLU A 32 -32.82 -31.41 29.47
CA GLU A 32 -33.81 -31.58 30.55
C GLU A 32 -35.24 -31.62 30.00
N LEU A 33 -35.55 -30.76 29.02
CA LEU A 33 -36.85 -30.75 28.34
C LEU A 33 -37.08 -32.02 27.52
N GLU A 34 -36.04 -32.51 26.83
CA GLU A 34 -36.11 -33.76 26.09
C GLU A 34 -36.35 -34.95 27.03
N GLN A 35 -35.73 -35.00 28.21
CA GLN A 35 -35.99 -36.05 29.19
C GLN A 35 -37.43 -35.99 29.73
N LEU A 36 -37.95 -34.79 29.98
CA LEU A 36 -39.31 -34.57 30.46
C LEU A 36 -40.38 -34.96 29.42
N SER A 37 -40.11 -34.79 28.13
CA SER A 37 -41.04 -35.18 27.07
C SER A 37 -41.26 -36.69 26.99
N HIS A 38 -40.29 -37.48 27.46
CA HIS A 38 -40.33 -38.94 27.49
C HIS A 38 -40.89 -39.51 28.80
N THR A 39 -41.24 -38.69 29.79
CA THR A 39 -41.75 -39.16 31.08
C THR A 39 -43.28 -39.26 31.07
N GLU A 40 -43.81 -40.45 31.41
CA GLU A 40 -45.27 -40.74 31.44
C GLU A 40 -45.98 -40.28 32.73
N GLU A 41 -45.24 -39.81 33.75
CA GLU A 41 -45.82 -39.34 35.01
C GLU A 41 -46.22 -37.86 34.95
N HIS A 42 -47.47 -37.63 34.53
CA HIS A 42 -48.06 -36.30 34.36
C HIS A 42 -48.07 -35.42 35.64
N LEU A 43 -47.96 -36.00 36.83
CA LEU A 43 -47.92 -35.26 38.10
C LEU A 43 -46.56 -34.57 38.33
N HIS A 44 -45.45 -35.23 37.97
CA HIS A 44 -44.10 -34.67 38.07
C HIS A 44 -43.87 -33.54 37.05
N LEU A 45 -44.46 -33.66 35.86
CA LEU A 45 -44.49 -32.59 34.87
C LEU A 45 -45.08 -31.30 35.43
N LEU A 46 -46.22 -31.38 36.13
CA LEU A 46 -46.89 -30.20 36.72
C LEU A 46 -46.04 -29.49 37.78
N GLN A 47 -45.25 -30.23 38.57
CA GLN A 47 -44.35 -29.64 39.56
C GLN A 47 -43.15 -28.92 38.92
N ILE A 48 -42.57 -29.49 37.87
CA ILE A 48 -41.33 -28.99 37.25
C ILE A 48 -41.61 -27.87 36.23
N TYR A 49 -42.81 -27.85 35.64
CA TYR A 49 -43.22 -26.88 34.64
C TYR A 49 -43.09 -25.43 35.13
N SER A 50 -43.41 -25.16 36.40
CA SER A 50 -43.32 -23.84 37.03
C SER A 50 -41.91 -23.23 36.93
N SER A 51 -40.87 -24.01 37.21
CA SER A 51 -39.47 -23.58 37.10
C SER A 51 -39.00 -23.50 35.64
N MET A 52 -39.47 -24.43 34.80
CA MET A 52 -39.00 -24.63 33.43
C MET A 52 -39.74 -23.80 32.37
N CYS A 53 -40.78 -23.04 32.74
CA CYS A 53 -41.48 -22.17 31.79
C CYS A 53 -40.85 -20.77 31.69
N SER A 54 -39.91 -20.42 32.58
CA SER A 54 -39.22 -19.12 32.57
C SER A 54 -38.01 -19.15 31.63
N PRO A 55 -37.98 -18.41 30.51
CA PRO A 55 -36.84 -18.44 29.60
C PRO A 55 -35.53 -18.10 30.33
N PRO A 56 -34.39 -18.75 30.00
CA PRO A 56 -33.12 -18.39 30.60
C PRO A 56 -32.78 -16.95 30.24
N HIS A 57 -32.01 -16.27 31.08
CA HIS A 57 -31.55 -14.91 30.78
C HIS A 57 -30.68 -14.94 29.52
N THR A 58 -31.16 -14.31 28.45
CA THR A 58 -30.41 -14.15 27.21
C THR A 58 -29.98 -12.70 27.07
N LYS A 59 -28.71 -12.50 26.72
CA LYS A 59 -28.19 -11.16 26.43
C LYS A 59 -28.64 -10.76 25.03
N ASN A 60 -28.94 -9.47 24.82
CA ASN A 60 -29.21 -8.99 23.47
C ASN A 60 -27.87 -8.80 22.73
N TRP A 61 -27.59 -9.69 21.78
CA TRP A 61 -26.35 -9.69 21.00
C TRP A 61 -26.37 -8.77 19.77
N THR A 62 -27.52 -8.18 19.40
CA THR A 62 -27.62 -7.37 18.17
C THR A 62 -26.93 -6.00 18.28
N GLU A 63 -26.62 -5.55 19.49
CA GLU A 63 -25.95 -4.27 19.74
C GLU A 63 -24.41 -4.37 19.60
N ILE A 64 -23.87 -5.58 19.45
CA ILE A 64 -22.43 -5.79 19.31
C ILE A 64 -22.01 -5.44 17.87
N SER A 65 -21.55 -4.21 17.69
CA SER A 65 -20.97 -3.73 16.44
C SER A 65 -19.49 -4.16 16.33
N ILE A 66 -19.15 -4.86 15.26
CA ILE A 66 -17.77 -5.13 14.88
C ILE A 66 -17.28 -3.91 14.11
N ASN A 67 -16.47 -3.09 14.76
CA ASN A 67 -15.93 -1.86 14.19
C ASN A 67 -14.78 -2.19 13.22
N THR A 68 -15.14 -2.68 12.03
CA THR A 68 -14.20 -3.16 11.00
C THR A 68 -13.50 -2.00 10.30
N ASP A 69 -14.15 -0.84 10.24
CA ASP A 69 -13.76 0.30 9.39
C ASP A 69 -12.52 1.06 9.88
N LEU A 70 -12.23 1.02 11.18
CA LEU A 70 -11.11 1.79 11.75
C LEU A 70 -9.72 1.22 11.41
N SER A 71 -9.62 -0.07 11.07
CA SER A 71 -8.32 -0.76 10.90
C SER A 71 -7.81 -0.78 9.46
N GLY A 72 -8.66 -1.17 8.49
CA GLY A 72 -8.22 -1.41 7.12
C GLY A 72 -7.82 -0.12 6.39
N ASP A 73 -8.64 0.91 6.51
CA ASP A 73 -8.48 2.17 5.78
C ASP A 73 -7.29 2.96 6.31
N THR A 74 -7.17 3.06 7.64
CA THR A 74 -6.05 3.72 8.32
C THR A 74 -4.71 3.06 7.97
N VAL A 75 -4.64 1.72 8.00
CA VAL A 75 -3.40 0.99 7.67
C VAL A 75 -3.06 1.16 6.20
N ARG A 76 -4.05 1.09 5.31
CA ARG A 76 -3.85 1.30 3.88
C ARG A 76 -3.33 2.70 3.58
N THR A 77 -3.92 3.74 4.18
CA THR A 77 -3.45 5.13 4.02
C THR A 77 -2.02 5.30 4.53
N ALA A 78 -1.70 4.78 5.71
CA ALA A 78 -0.34 4.85 6.26
C ALA A 78 0.68 4.13 5.36
N LEU A 79 0.32 2.97 4.80
CA LEU A 79 1.17 2.24 3.87
C LEU A 79 1.39 3.02 2.56
N SER A 80 0.35 3.62 2.00
CA SER A 80 0.47 4.46 0.79
C SER A 80 1.38 5.66 1.02
N GLN A 81 1.25 6.34 2.17
CA GLN A 81 2.13 7.47 2.52
C GLN A 81 3.60 7.04 2.67
N LEU A 82 3.84 5.89 3.30
CA LEU A 82 5.18 5.33 3.42
C LEU A 82 5.78 5.02 2.04
N GLN A 83 5.02 4.36 1.16
CA GLN A 83 5.45 4.03 -0.19
C GLN A 83 5.78 5.29 -1.00
N GLN A 84 4.95 6.31 -0.93
CA GLN A 84 5.21 7.59 -1.60
C GLN A 84 6.51 8.23 -1.10
N THR A 85 6.67 8.32 0.23
CA THR A 85 7.86 8.93 0.85
C THR A 85 9.14 8.19 0.45
N LEU A 86 9.11 6.86 0.41
CA LEU A 86 10.24 6.05 -0.02
C LEU A 86 10.59 6.29 -1.49
N ASN A 87 9.58 6.31 -2.37
CA ASN A 87 9.78 6.56 -3.79
C ASN A 87 10.38 7.95 -4.06
N GLU A 88 9.86 8.98 -3.39
CA GLU A 88 10.37 10.34 -3.50
C GLU A 88 11.83 10.43 -3.03
N LYS A 89 12.13 9.83 -1.86
CA LYS A 89 13.47 9.85 -1.29
C LYS A 89 14.48 9.07 -2.15
N LEU A 90 14.09 7.91 -2.67
CA LEU A 90 14.94 7.11 -3.56
C LEU A 90 15.21 7.84 -4.87
N THR A 91 14.15 8.35 -5.52
CA THR A 91 14.26 9.09 -6.79
C THR A 91 15.17 10.30 -6.64
N LYS A 92 14.98 11.08 -5.57
CA LYS A 92 15.83 12.23 -5.27
C LYS A 92 17.29 11.83 -5.05
N THR A 93 17.53 10.81 -4.21
CA THR A 93 18.89 10.35 -3.90
C THR A 93 19.63 9.83 -5.13
N LEU A 94 18.93 9.09 -6.00
CA LEU A 94 19.51 8.57 -7.24
C LEU A 94 19.83 9.70 -8.23
N ASN A 95 18.92 10.66 -8.40
CA ASN A 95 19.15 11.81 -9.26
C ASN A 95 20.30 12.69 -8.77
N ASP A 96 20.39 12.94 -7.46
CA ASP A 96 21.48 13.73 -6.87
C ASP A 96 22.84 13.04 -7.09
N LYS A 97 22.92 11.72 -6.83
CA LYS A 97 24.13 10.92 -7.10
C LYS A 97 24.51 10.87 -8.57
N LEU A 98 23.53 10.73 -9.46
CA LEU A 98 23.77 10.72 -10.90
C LEU A 98 24.32 12.07 -11.36
N LYS A 99 23.71 13.17 -10.90
CA LYS A 99 24.16 14.53 -11.22
C LYS A 99 25.57 14.80 -10.72
N GLU A 100 25.88 14.35 -9.51
CA GLU A 100 27.24 14.44 -8.94
C GLU A 100 28.24 13.66 -9.81
N THR A 101 27.94 12.40 -10.13
CA THR A 101 28.80 11.53 -10.94
C THR A 101 29.04 12.11 -12.33
N VAL A 102 27.99 12.58 -13.00
CA VAL A 102 28.11 13.24 -14.31
C VAL A 102 28.97 14.49 -14.21
N SER A 103 28.78 15.31 -13.17
CA SER A 103 29.58 16.52 -12.97
C SER A 103 31.06 16.20 -12.73
N THR A 104 31.36 15.17 -11.93
CA THR A 104 32.75 14.77 -11.65
C THR A 104 33.43 14.22 -12.89
N GLU A 105 32.74 13.38 -13.67
CA GLU A 105 33.31 12.81 -14.91
C GLU A 105 33.48 13.88 -15.98
N LEU A 106 32.54 14.83 -16.12
CA LEU A 106 32.68 15.95 -17.05
C LEU A 106 33.89 16.82 -16.69
N LYS A 107 34.10 17.12 -15.39
CA LYS A 107 35.31 17.83 -14.92
C LYS A 107 36.58 17.05 -15.23
N ARG A 108 36.57 15.72 -15.06
CA ARG A 108 37.71 14.86 -15.39
C ARG A 108 38.04 14.92 -16.89
N ILE A 109 37.02 14.83 -17.75
CA ILE A 109 37.19 14.91 -19.21
C ILE A 109 37.72 16.30 -19.62
N GLN A 110 37.23 17.37 -18.99
CA GLN A 110 37.70 18.74 -19.27
C GLN A 110 39.20 18.96 -18.99
N GLN A 111 39.83 18.16 -18.11
CA GLN A 111 41.28 18.26 -17.89
C GLN A 111 42.10 17.90 -19.13
N TYR A 112 41.51 17.15 -20.07
CA TYR A 112 42.13 16.78 -21.33
C TYR A 112 41.74 17.72 -22.49
N ALA A 113 41.07 18.84 -22.20
CA ALA A 113 40.74 19.83 -23.22
C ALA A 113 42.02 20.43 -23.80
N VAL A 114 42.13 20.37 -25.13
CA VAL A 114 43.23 20.98 -25.90
C VAL A 114 42.65 21.91 -26.95
N ASP A 115 43.43 22.92 -27.33
CA ASP A 115 43.00 23.84 -28.37
C ASP A 115 43.08 23.16 -29.74
N VAL A 116 41.93 22.79 -30.29
CA VAL A 116 41.84 22.10 -31.59
C VAL A 116 41.44 23.11 -32.67
N THR A 117 42.19 23.14 -33.76
CA THR A 117 41.88 23.93 -34.97
C THR A 117 41.71 23.00 -36.16
N LEU A 118 40.85 23.40 -37.10
CA LEU A 118 40.68 22.72 -38.37
C LEU A 118 41.89 23.02 -39.26
N ASP A 119 42.43 21.99 -39.90
CA ASP A 119 43.56 22.10 -40.83
C ASP A 119 43.03 22.47 -42.24
N PRO A 120 43.34 23.66 -42.77
CA PRO A 120 42.90 24.10 -44.09
C PRO A 120 43.38 23.18 -45.22
N ASP A 121 44.55 22.55 -45.07
CA ASP A 121 45.16 21.73 -46.12
C ASP A 121 44.45 20.38 -46.26
N THR A 122 43.69 19.97 -45.24
CA THR A 122 42.86 18.76 -45.27
C THR A 122 41.38 19.04 -45.54
N ALA A 123 40.99 20.31 -45.69
CA ALA A 123 39.60 20.69 -45.84
C ALA A 123 39.05 20.35 -47.23
N HIS A 124 37.79 19.87 -47.29
CA HIS A 124 37.10 19.63 -48.55
C HIS A 124 36.89 20.96 -49.31
N PRO A 125 37.04 21.02 -50.65
CA PRO A 125 37.00 22.29 -51.41
C PRO A 125 35.71 23.13 -51.26
N GLN A 126 34.61 22.52 -50.85
CA GLN A 126 33.32 23.21 -50.63
C GLN A 126 33.13 23.72 -49.18
N LEU A 127 34.11 23.50 -48.31
CA LEU A 127 34.11 23.98 -46.94
C LEU A 127 34.96 25.23 -46.83
N ILE A 128 34.37 26.27 -46.26
CA ILE A 128 35.08 27.48 -45.87
C ILE A 128 35.27 27.43 -44.35
N LEU A 129 36.50 27.69 -43.91
CA LEU A 129 36.89 27.75 -42.50
C LEU A 129 36.88 29.21 -42.02
N SER A 130 36.50 29.42 -40.76
CA SER A 130 36.66 30.71 -40.10
C SER A 130 38.14 31.06 -39.92
N ALA A 131 38.45 32.35 -39.78
CA ALA A 131 39.84 32.82 -39.64
C ALA A 131 40.57 32.25 -38.41
N ASP A 132 39.83 31.92 -37.33
CA ASP A 132 40.35 31.26 -36.14
C ASP A 132 40.45 29.73 -36.27
N GLY A 133 40.06 29.16 -37.40
CA GLY A 133 40.04 27.71 -37.65
C GLY A 133 39.07 26.93 -36.76
N LYS A 134 38.17 27.59 -36.03
CA LYS A 134 37.26 26.94 -35.06
C LYS A 134 35.90 26.54 -35.63
N ARG A 135 35.52 27.08 -36.79
CA ARG A 135 34.21 26.88 -37.40
C ARG A 135 34.36 26.56 -38.89
N ARG A 136 33.39 25.82 -39.43
CA ARG A 136 33.27 25.55 -40.85
C ARG A 136 31.85 25.88 -41.33
N HIS A 137 31.74 26.30 -42.58
CA HIS A 137 30.47 26.44 -43.28
C HIS A 137 30.60 25.94 -44.72
N THR A 138 29.52 25.40 -45.27
CA THR A 138 29.45 24.96 -46.66
C THR A 138 29.00 26.10 -47.55
N THR A 139 29.62 26.26 -48.72
CA THR A 139 29.04 27.08 -49.78
C THR A 139 27.90 26.29 -50.42
N GLU A 140 26.65 26.64 -50.16
CA GLU A 140 25.55 26.17 -51.00
C GLU A 140 25.76 26.73 -52.41
N SER A 141 26.03 25.85 -53.38
CA SER A 141 25.94 26.22 -54.80
C SER A 141 24.46 26.25 -55.18
N PRO A 142 23.91 27.37 -55.69
CA PRO A 142 22.62 27.31 -56.36
C PRO A 142 22.82 26.48 -57.63
N LEU A 143 22.32 25.24 -57.60
CA LEU A 143 22.16 24.43 -58.80
C LEU A 143 21.33 25.24 -59.81
N TYR A 144 21.84 25.32 -61.04
CA TYR A 144 21.24 25.90 -62.23
C TYR A 144 19.70 25.81 -62.24
N THR A 145 19.01 26.95 -62.10
CA THR A 145 17.68 27.13 -62.70
C THR A 145 17.88 27.48 -64.16
N THR A 146 17.77 26.48 -65.03
CA THR A 146 17.57 26.72 -66.47
C THR A 146 16.11 27.12 -66.67
N GLU A 147 15.87 28.41 -66.91
CA GLU A 147 14.69 28.85 -67.66
C GLU A 147 14.97 28.56 -69.15
N VAL A 148 14.18 27.68 -69.78
CA VAL A 148 13.27 27.91 -70.93
C VAL A 148 12.41 26.66 -71.09
#